data_AF-A0A452XH63-F1
#
_entry.id   AF-A0A452XH63-F1
#
_cell.length_a   1.000
_cell.length_b   1.000
_cell.length_c   1.000
_cell.angle_alpha   90.00
_cell.angle_beta   90.00
_cell.angle_gamma   90.00
#
_symmetry.space_group_name_H-M   'P 1'
#
loop_
_entity.id
_entity.type
_entity.pdbx_description
1 polymer ?
#
loop_
_entity_poly.entity_id
_entity_poly.type
_entity_poly.pdbx_seq_one_letter_code
_entity_poly.pdbx_strand_id
1 'polypeptide(L)'
;AYQVGLLNVDGFYDPLLSFIDVAVNEGFITQEARQIIISAPTAKELVKKLEDYVPEYEIGLVWEDQDQIPSNSLVPEPLETPAITSS
;
A
#
# COMPACT_ATOMS: atom_id res chain seq x y z
N ALA A 1 -8.12 3.17 3.08
CA ALA A 1 -6.97 2.34 3.52
C ALA A 1 -7.19 1.77 4.90
N TYR A 2 -6.61 0.59 5.15
CA TYR A 2 -6.54 -0.02 6.47
C TYR A 2 -5.31 0.52 7.22
N GLN A 3 -5.46 0.86 8.51
CA GLN A 3 -4.32 1.26 9.35
C GLN A 3 -3.47 0.04 9.71
N VAL A 4 -2.21 0.28 10.01
CA VAL A 4 -1.26 -0.72 10.46
C VAL A 4 -0.98 -0.50 11.95
N GLY A 5 -1.27 -1.52 12.77
CA GLY A 5 -0.99 -1.50 14.20
C GLY A 5 0.40 -2.05 14.54
N LEU A 6 1.16 -1.32 15.35
CA LEU A 6 2.45 -1.75 15.91
C LEU A 6 2.37 -1.89 17.43
N LEU A 7 2.51 -3.11 17.92
CA LEU A 7 2.60 -3.39 19.36
C LEU A 7 4.02 -3.10 19.85
N ASN A 8 4.22 -1.94 20.48
CA ASN A 8 5.51 -1.42 20.87
C ASN A 8 5.86 -1.75 22.33
N VAL A 9 6.09 -3.03 22.62
CA VAL A 9 6.48 -3.49 23.97
C VAL A 9 7.86 -2.95 24.33
N ASP A 10 7.97 -2.29 25.47
CA ASP A 10 9.23 -1.74 26.01
C ASP A 10 10.05 -0.91 25.02
N GLY A 11 9.36 -0.21 24.09
CA GLY A 11 10.00 0.65 23.10
C GLY A 11 10.76 -0.09 21.98
N PHE A 12 10.48 -1.38 21.76
CA PHE A 12 11.13 -2.19 20.73
C PHE A 12 11.11 -1.54 19.32
N TYR A 13 10.04 -0.85 18.96
CA TYR A 13 9.86 -0.16 17.69
C TYR A 13 10.21 1.34 17.73
N ASP A 14 10.69 1.88 18.85
CA ASP A 14 11.06 3.31 18.94
C ASP A 14 12.09 3.74 17.88
N PRO A 15 13.13 2.94 17.55
CA PRO A 15 14.05 3.30 16.48
C PRO A 15 13.38 3.37 15.11
N LEU A 16 12.42 2.48 14.83
CA LEU A 16 11.66 2.48 13.58
C LEU A 16 10.74 3.70 13.50
N LEU A 17 10.01 4.00 14.58
CA LEU A 17 9.12 5.15 14.63
C LEU A 17 9.91 6.46 14.44
N SER A 18 11.07 6.56 15.10
CA SER A 18 11.98 7.71 14.95
C SER A 18 12.50 7.86 13.52
N PHE A 19 12.85 6.75 12.87
CA PHE A 19 13.28 6.77 11.47
C PHE A 19 12.18 7.29 10.53
N ILE A 20 10.94 6.86 10.76
CA ILE A 20 9.79 7.35 9.99
C ILE A 20 9.57 8.83 10.24
N ASP A 21 9.67 9.30 11.49
CA ASP A 21 9.53 10.72 11.83
C ASP A 21 10.58 11.58 11.11
N VAL A 22 11.83 11.10 10.99
CA VAL A 22 12.87 11.74 10.17
C VAL A 22 12.49 11.76 8.69
N ALA A 23 12.00 10.65 8.14
CA ALA A 23 11.58 10.59 6.74
C ALA A 23 10.41 11.54 6.42
N VAL A 24 9.51 11.79 7.39
CA VAL A 24 8.47 12.82 7.29
C VAL A 24 9.09 14.22 7.30
N ASN A 25 9.99 14.50 8.22
CA ASN A 25 10.66 15.80 8.32
C ASN A 25 11.46 16.16 7.07
N GLU A 26 12.12 15.18 6.45
CA GLU A 26 12.86 15.35 5.19
C GLU A 26 11.93 15.40 3.95
N GLY A 27 10.62 15.20 4.13
CA GLY A 27 9.62 15.26 3.05
C GLY A 27 9.56 14.01 2.16
N PHE A 28 10.20 12.90 2.55
CA PHE A 28 10.07 11.62 1.86
C PHE A 28 8.71 10.96 2.10
N ILE A 29 8.07 11.24 3.23
CA ILE A 29 6.76 10.73 3.62
C ILE A 29 5.87 11.93 3.95
N THR A 30 4.62 11.93 3.47
CA THR A 30 3.69 13.00 3.82
C THR A 30 3.20 12.87 5.26
N GLN A 31 2.78 13.97 5.86
CA GLN A 31 2.28 13.97 7.23
C GLN A 31 1.04 13.08 7.40
N GLU A 32 0.23 12.93 6.36
CA GLU A 32 -0.95 12.07 6.32
C GLU A 32 -0.52 10.60 6.28
N ALA A 33 0.44 10.24 5.43
CA ALA A 33 0.95 8.88 5.34
C ALA A 33 1.58 8.39 6.66
N ARG A 34 2.10 9.31 7.49
CA ARG A 34 2.59 8.99 8.84
C ARG A 34 1.50 8.44 9.78
N GLN A 35 0.25 8.84 9.58
CA GLN A 35 -0.89 8.43 10.41
C GLN A 35 -1.37 7.01 10.09
N ILE A 36 -0.87 6.38 9.02
CA ILE A 36 -1.18 4.98 8.69
C ILE A 36 -0.69 4.04 9.81
N ILE A 37 0.36 4.41 10.52
CA ILE A 37 0.97 3.61 11.59
C ILE A 37 0.47 4.08 12.95
N ILE A 38 -0.22 3.17 13.65
CA ILE A 38 -0.66 3.36 15.02
C ILE A 38 0.18 2.47 15.93
N SER A 39 0.84 3.05 16.94
CA SER A 39 1.57 2.29 17.94
C SER A 39 0.97 2.40 19.34
N ALA A 40 1.11 1.32 20.10
CA ALA A 40 0.77 1.29 21.53
C ALA A 40 1.62 0.26 22.28
N PRO A 41 1.91 0.46 23.57
CA PRO A 41 2.72 -0.46 24.37
C PRO A 41 1.99 -1.75 24.76
N THR A 42 0.65 -1.76 24.71
CA THR A 42 -0.16 -2.93 25.06
C THR A 42 -1.15 -3.28 23.96
N ALA A 43 -1.46 -4.57 23.84
CA ALA A 43 -2.41 -5.06 22.84
C ALA A 43 -3.81 -4.43 23.02
N LYS A 44 -4.25 -4.26 24.27
CA LYS A 44 -5.54 -3.65 24.60
C LYS A 44 -5.63 -2.21 24.11
N GLU A 45 -4.58 -1.42 24.34
CA GLU A 45 -4.55 -0.04 23.86
C GLU A 45 -4.45 0.04 22.34
N LEU A 46 -3.69 -0.89 21.72
CA LEU A 46 -3.55 -0.94 20.27
C LEU A 46 -4.89 -1.21 19.59
N VAL A 47 -5.62 -2.24 20.04
CA VAL A 47 -6.94 -2.59 19.51
C VAL A 47 -7.91 -1.43 19.69
N LYS A 48 -7.95 -0.81 20.88
CA LYS A 48 -8.81 0.35 21.11
C LYS A 48 -8.51 1.50 20.14
N LYS A 49 -7.23 1.84 19.93
CA LYS A 49 -6.84 2.90 18.99
C LYS A 49 -7.21 2.59 17.53
N LEU A 50 -7.20 1.31 17.15
CA LEU A 50 -7.62 0.86 15.83
C LEU A 50 -9.14 0.91 15.66
N GLU A 51 -9.90 0.54 16.69
CA GLU A 51 -11.37 0.61 16.69
C GLU A 51 -11.89 2.06 16.67
N ASP A 52 -11.22 2.96 17.42
CA ASP A 52 -11.59 4.38 17.51
C ASP A 52 -11.15 5.19 16.27
N TYR A 53 -10.41 4.58 15.33
CA TYR A 53 -9.88 5.31 14.19
C TYR A 53 -10.98 5.67 13.17
N VAL A 54 -11.08 6.95 12.84
CA VAL A 54 -11.93 7.47 11.76
C VAL A 54 -11.02 8.07 10.67
N PRO A 55 -10.98 7.51 9.45
CA PRO A 55 -10.18 8.10 8.37
C PRO A 55 -10.73 9.48 8.00
N GLU A 56 -9.89 10.50 8.04
CA GLU A 56 -10.23 11.85 7.55
C GLU A 56 -10.20 11.94 6.01
N TYR A 57 -9.79 10.88 5.32
CA TYR A 57 -9.66 10.84 3.86
C TYR A 57 -9.78 9.40 3.31
N GLU A 58 -10.45 9.26 2.17
CA GLU A 58 -10.47 8.01 1.41
C GLU A 58 -9.13 7.83 0.70
N ILE A 59 -8.22 7.06 1.30
CA ILE A 59 -7.05 6.59 0.54
C ILE A 59 -7.57 5.58 -0.49
N GLY A 60 -7.71 6.03 -1.74
CA GLY A 60 -8.00 5.22 -2.92
C GLY A 60 -6.83 4.31 -3.26
N LEU A 61 -6.40 3.47 -2.32
CA LEU A 61 -5.49 2.37 -2.61
C LEU A 61 -6.33 1.30 -3.32
N VAL A 62 -6.28 1.33 -4.65
CA VAL A 62 -6.73 0.22 -5.48
C VAL A 62 -5.69 -0.88 -5.30
N TRP A 63 -5.95 -1.79 -4.37
CA TRP A 63 -5.30 -3.08 -4.40
C TRP A 63 -5.92 -3.82 -5.58
N GLU A 64 -5.27 -3.80 -6.74
CA GLU A 64 -5.61 -4.74 -7.80
C GLU A 64 -5.32 -6.14 -7.26
N ASP A 65 -6.37 -6.93 -7.02
CA ASP A 65 -6.23 -8.38 -6.82
C ASP A 65 -5.51 -8.95 -8.05
N GLN A 66 -4.24 -9.31 -7.89
CA GLN A 66 -3.40 -9.87 -8.94
C GLN A 66 -3.79 -11.33 -9.30
N ASP A 67 -5.04 -11.72 -9.08
CA ASP A 67 -5.55 -13.07 -9.33
C ASP A 67 -6.30 -13.22 -10.67
N GLN A 68 -6.24 -12.22 -11.56
CA GLN A 68 -6.84 -12.31 -12.89
C GLN A 68 -5.88 -11.84 -13.99
N ILE A 69 -4.74 -12.51 -14.16
CA ILE A 69 -4.18 -12.66 -15.52
C ILE A 69 -4.88 -13.86 -16.14
N PRO A 70 -5.92 -13.70 -16.99
CA PRO A 70 -6.42 -14.84 -17.75
C PRO A 70 -5.27 -15.38 -18.60
N SER A 71 -4.96 -16.67 -18.45
CA SER A 71 -3.87 -17.37 -19.13
C SER A 71 -4.02 -17.49 -20.66
N ASN A 72 -4.67 -16.53 -21.33
CA ASN A 72 -5.04 -16.69 -22.74
C ASN A 72 -4.93 -15.42 -23.60
N SER A 73 -3.93 -14.57 -23.36
CA SER A 73 -3.61 -13.47 -24.29
C SER A 73 -2.12 -13.44 -24.65
N LEU A 74 -1.63 -14.55 -25.18
CA LEU A 74 -0.41 -14.59 -26.00
C LEU A 74 -0.63 -15.57 -27.16
N VAL A 75 -1.64 -15.30 -27.98
CA VAL A 75 -1.65 -15.79 -29.36
C VAL A 75 -1.44 -14.56 -30.23
N PRO A 76 -0.23 -14.30 -30.75
CA PRO A 76 -0.09 -13.28 -31.79
C PRO A 76 -0.85 -13.76 -33.02
N GLU A 77 -1.78 -12.93 -33.52
CA GLU A 77 -2.45 -13.19 -34.79
C GLU A 77 -1.41 -13.37 -35.91
N PRO A 78 -1.58 -14.35 -36.81
CA PRO A 78 -0.66 -14.51 -37.93
C PRO A 78 -0.82 -13.30 -38.86
N LEU A 79 0.30 -12.62 -39.10
CA LEU A 79 0.43 -11.49 -40.02
C LEU A 79 -0.20 -11.85 -41.37
N GLU A 80 -1.30 -11.18 -41.74
CA GLU A 80 -1.80 -11.25 -43.10
C GLU A 80 -0.76 -10.62 -44.03
N THR A 81 -0.12 -11.44 -44.87
CA THR A 81 0.82 -10.96 -45.90
C THR A 81 0.06 -10.20 -46.98
N PRO A 82 0.49 -8.99 -47.37
CA PRO A 82 -0.19 -8.24 -48.41
C PRO A 82 -0.05 -8.97 -49.75
N ALA A 83 -1.19 -9.31 -50.35
CA ALA A 83 -1.24 -9.81 -51.72
C ALA A 83 -0.68 -8.72 -52.65
N ILE A 84 0.47 -9.02 -53.24
CA ILE A 84 1.09 -8.23 -54.28
C ILE A 84 0.15 -8.29 -55.49
N THR A 85 -0.59 -7.22 -55.76
CA THR A 85 -1.25 -7.08 -57.06
C THR A 85 -0.16 -6.84 -58.10
N SER A 86 -0.01 -7.78 -59.01
CA SER A 86 0.74 -7.58 -60.26
C SER A 86 -0.22 -7.68 -61.42
N SER A 87 0.08 -6.85 -62.43
CA SER A 87 -0.69 -6.41 -63.58
C SER A 87 -1.36 -7.47 -64.44
#